data_AF-A0A949U4C4-F1
#
_entry.id   AF-A0A949U4C4-F1
#
_cell.length_a   1.000
_cell.length_b   1.000
_cell.length_c   1.000
_cell.angle_alpha   90.00
_cell.angle_beta   90.00
_cell.angle_gamma   90.00
#
_symmetry.space_group_name_H-M   'P 1'
#
loop_
_entity.id
_entity.type
_entity.pdbx_description
1 polymer ?
#
loop_
_entity_poly.entity_id
_entity_poly.type
_entity_poly.pdbx_seq_one_letter_code
_entity_poly.pdbx_strand_id
1 'polypeptide(L)' 'MDDEIVMMDLDRGKYYGFNNVGSRIWQLIKDPLTVKEINLTLLEEFDVDKKVCEEAVFEFLNRLKDEEIISIC' A
#
# COMPACT_ATOMS: atom_id res chain seq x y z
N MET A 1 3.21 19.46 2.79
CA MET A 1 4.39 18.73 3.29
C MET A 1 4.03 17.28 3.12
N ASP A 2 4.63 16.72 2.09
CA ASP A 2 4.25 15.51 1.40
C ASP A 2 4.31 14.30 2.32
N ASP A 3 3.21 13.54 2.40
CA ASP A 3 3.04 12.35 3.25
C ASP A 3 3.76 11.14 2.61
N GLU A 4 5.04 11.33 2.28
CA GLU A 4 5.91 10.27 1.80
C GLU A 4 6.35 9.44 3.00
N ILE A 5 5.66 8.31 3.21
CA ILE A 5 6.04 7.33 4.21
C ILE A 5 7.24 6.59 3.63
N VAL A 6 8.42 6.91 4.14
CA VAL A 6 9.62 6.11 3.88
C VAL A 6 9.61 4.96 4.87
N MET A 7 9.24 3.76 4.43
CA MET A 7 9.58 2.58 5.20
C MET A 7 11.00 2.16 4.89
N MET A 8 11.80 2.26 5.93
CA MET A 8 13.09 1.62 5.99
C MET A 8 12.86 0.24 6.60
N ASP A 9 12.90 -0.80 5.76
CA ASP A 9 13.05 -2.16 6.29
C ASP A 9 14.50 -2.28 6.75
N LEU A 10 14.73 -1.94 8.02
CA LEU A 10 16.05 -1.92 8.66
C LEU A 10 16.69 -3.31 8.71
N ASP A 11 15.88 -4.37 8.63
CA ASP A 11 16.34 -5.75 8.66
C ASP A 11 16.87 -6.20 7.28
N ARG A 12 16.18 -5.81 6.19
CA ARG A 12 16.58 -6.12 4.81
C ARG A 12 17.44 -5.06 4.13
N GLY A 13 17.62 -3.88 4.73
CA GLY A 13 18.41 -2.77 4.16
C GLY A 13 17.81 -2.18 2.88
N LYS A 14 16.51 -2.37 2.65
CA LYS A 14 15.80 -1.89 1.45
C LYS A 14 15.03 -0.61 1.78
N TYR A 15 15.21 0.39 0.91
CA TYR A 15 14.42 1.61 0.94
C TYR A 15 13.18 1.42 0.07
N TYR A 16 12.02 1.34 0.71
CA TYR A 16 10.76 1.42 0.01
C TYR A 16 10.30 2.87 -0.01
N GLY A 17 10.61 3.56 -1.11
CA GLY A 17 9.96 4.83 -1.42
C GLY A 17 8.53 4.55 -1.83
N PHE A 18 7.57 4.82 -0.96
CA PHE A 18 6.17 4.74 -1.31
C PHE A 18 5.74 6.04 -1.97
N ASN A 19 5.15 5.91 -3.16
CA ASN A 19 4.38 7.01 -3.73
C ASN A 19 3.21 7.34 -2.80
N ASN A 20 2.58 8.50 -3.01
CA ASN A 20 1.45 8.97 -2.20
C ASN A 20 0.35 7.89 -2.00
N VAL A 21 0.10 7.05 -3.01
CA VAL A 21 -0.81 5.89 -2.96
C VAL A 21 -0.27 4.77 -2.04
N GLY A 22 1.02 4.43 -2.12
CA GLY A 22 1.64 3.39 -1.29
C GLY A 22 1.66 3.76 0.20
N SER A 23 1.95 5.02 0.52
CA SER A 23 1.81 5.56 1.87
C SER A 23 0.38 5.37 2.39
N ARG A 24 -0.60 5.66 1.52
CA ARG A 24 -2.00 5.55 1.90
C ARG A 24 -2.45 4.12 2.13
N ILE A 25 -2.07 3.19 1.25
CA ILE A 25 -2.30 1.75 1.45
C ILE A 25 -1.70 1.32 2.79
N TRP A 26 -0.46 1.72 3.08
CA TRP A 26 0.21 1.39 4.33
C TRP A 26 -0.54 1.89 5.58
N GLN A 27 -1.09 3.11 5.52
CA GLN A 27 -1.94 3.65 6.59
C GLN A 27 -3.23 2.83 6.76
N LEU A 28 -3.86 2.42 5.66
CA LEU A 28 -5.12 1.69 5.66
C LEU A 28 -4.95 0.26 6.19
N ILE A 29 -3.88 -0.45 5.84
CA ILE A 29 -3.65 -1.83 6.31
C ILE A 29 -3.27 -1.93 7.80
N LYS A 30 -3.07 -0.80 8.50
CA LYS A 30 -2.94 -0.81 9.96
C LYS A 30 -4.24 -1.25 10.65
N ASP A 31 -5.37 -0.97 10.01
CA ASP A 31 -6.67 -1.48 10.40
C ASP A 31 -7.02 -2.74 9.58
N PRO A 32 -7.83 -3.66 10.13
CA PRO A 32 -8.28 -4.86 9.41
C PRO A 32 -9.32 -4.48 8.35
N LEU A 33 -8.86 -3.86 7.26
CA LEU A 33 -9.66 -3.47 6.11
C LEU A 33 -9.54 -4.49 4.99
N THR A 34 -10.60 -4.61 4.20
CA THR A 34 -10.56 -5.45 3.00
C THR A 34 -9.87 -4.72 1.84
N VAL A 35 -9.25 -5.47 0.92
CA VAL A 35 -8.65 -4.89 -0.31
C VAL A 35 -9.65 -4.02 -1.09
N LYS A 36 -10.95 -4.39 -1.04
CA LYS A 36 -12.03 -3.60 -1.63
C LYS A 36 -12.17 -2.21 -1.01
N GLU A 37 -12.11 -2.13 0.31
CA GLU A 37 -12.20 -0.85 1.03
C GLU A 37 -10.98 0.01 0.76
N ILE A 38 -9.79 -0.61 0.75
CA ILE A 38 -8.55 0.08 0.37
C ILE A 38 -8.69 0.69 -1.04
N ASN A 39 -9.16 -0.09 -2.01
CA ASN A 39 -9.37 0.41 -3.37
C ASN A 39 -10.43 1.51 -3.44
N LEU A 40 -11.54 1.39 -2.71
CA LEU A 40 -12.58 2.43 -2.68
C LEU A 40 -12.03 3.75 -2.13
N THR A 41 -11.34 3.69 -0.98
CA THR A 41 -10.72 4.86 -0.37
C THR A 41 -9.70 5.51 -1.30
N LEU A 42 -8.88 4.70 -1.98
CA LEU A 42 -7.91 5.22 -2.95
C LEU A 42 -8.57 5.82 -4.18
N LEU A 43 -9.68 5.27 -4.66
CA LEU A 43 -10.41 5.83 -5.80
C LEU A 43 -11.16 7.11 -5.45
N GLU A 44 -11.52 7.29 -4.18
CA GLU A 44 -12.12 8.54 -3.68
C GLU A 44 -11.06 9.62 -3.43
N GLU A 45 -9.87 9.26 -2.94
CA GLU A 45 -8.78 10.21 -2.65
C GLU A 45 -7.89 10.49 -3.87
N PHE A 46 -7.78 9.56 -4.80
CA PHE A 46 -6.98 9.66 -6.01
C PHE A 46 -7.88 9.47 -7.23
N ASP A 47 -7.83 10.42 -8.16
CA ASP A 47 -8.54 10.34 -9.46
C ASP A 47 -7.77 9.39 -10.40
N VAL A 48 -7.84 8.09 -10.11
CA VAL A 48 -7.18 7.01 -10.86
C VAL A 48 -8.19 6.00 -11.37
N ASP A 49 -7.84 5.27 -12.43
CA ASP A 49 -8.69 4.20 -12.92
C ASP A 49 -8.75 3.05 -11.90
N LYS A 50 -9.95 2.52 -11.68
CA LYS A 50 -10.17 1.40 -10.76
C LYS A 50 -9.25 0.23 -11.05
N LYS A 51 -9.08 -0.14 -12.32
CA LYS A 51 -8.25 -1.29 -12.68
C LYS A 51 -6.79 -1.06 -12.34
N VAL A 52 -6.29 0.15 -12.60
CA VAL A 52 -4.92 0.56 -12.26
C VAL A 52 -4.72 0.59 -10.73
N CYS A 53 -5.70 1.09 -9.99
CA CYS A 53 -5.68 1.06 -8.53
C CYS A 53 -5.64 -0.38 -7.99
N GLU A 54 -6.52 -1.26 -8.48
CA GLU A 54 -6.58 -2.65 -8.06
C GLU A 54 -5.25 -3.38 -8.33
N GLU A 55 -4.67 -3.22 -9.52
CA GLU A 55 -3.37 -3.82 -9.87
C GLU A 55 -2.25 -3.28 -8.98
N ALA A 56 -2.19 -1.97 -8.75
CA ALA A 56 -1.17 -1.35 -7.91
C ALA A 56 -1.26 -1.80 -6.44
N VAL A 57 -2.48 -1.86 -5.88
CA VAL A 57 -2.72 -2.36 -4.52
C VAL A 57 -2.33 -3.84 -4.43
N PHE A 58 -2.68 -4.63 -5.43
CA PHE A 58 -2.37 -6.05 -5.44
C PHE A 58 -0.87 -6.32 -5.52
N GLU A 59 -0.14 -5.62 -6.40
CA GLU A 59 1.32 -5.68 -6.45
C GLU A 59 1.95 -5.25 -5.13
N PHE A 60 1.43 -4.19 -4.51
CA PHE A 60 1.91 -3.68 -3.23
C PHE A 60 1.78 -4.71 -2.11
N LEU A 61 0.57 -5.22 -1.91
CA LEU A 61 0.27 -6.23 -0.90
C LEU A 61 1.05 -7.52 -1.15
N ASN A 62 1.21 -7.92 -2.41
CA ASN A 62 1.96 -9.13 -2.74
C ASN A 62 3.45 -8.96 -2.45
N ARG A 63 4.04 -7.78 -2.70
CA ARG A 63 5.43 -7.48 -2.31
C ARG A 63 5.60 -7.51 -0.80
N LEU A 64 4.67 -6.92 -0.04
CA LEU A 64 4.72 -6.95 1.42
C LEU A 64 4.57 -8.37 1.97
N LYS A 65 3.73 -9.19 1.33
CA LYS A 65 3.57 -10.61 1.67
C LYS A 65 4.83 -11.41 1.37
N ASP A 66 5.48 -11.19 0.23
CA ASP A 66 6.74 -11.84 -0.16
C ASP A 66 7.90 -11.48 0.79
N GLU A 67 7.86 -10.25 1.32
CA GLU A 67 8.78 -9.81 2.36
C GLU A 67 8.36 -10.26 3.77
N GLU A 68 7.27 -11.02 3.91
CA GLU A 68 6.69 -11.51 5.18
C GLU A 68 6.30 -10.40 6.18
N ILE A 69 6.14 -9.17 5.68
CA ILE A 69 5.78 -7.98 6.48
C ILE A 69 4.29 -8.02 6.88
N ILE A 70 3.44 -8.53 5.99
CA ILE A 70 2.01 -8.69 6.22
C ILE A 70 1.58 -10.13 5.97
N SER A 71 0.57 -10.58 6.71
CA SER A 71 -0.10 -11.86 6.46
C SER A 71 -1.45 -11.61 5.81
N ILE A 72 -1.62 -12.09 4.58
CA ILE A 72 -2.92 -12.12 3.89
C ILE A 72 -3.50 -13.50 4.14
N CYS A 73 -4.52 -13.57 5.00
CA CYS A 73 -5.25 -14.80 5.35
C CYS A 73 -6.39 -15.09 4.37
#